data_AF-A0A7W4IEZ5-F1
#
_entry.id   AF-A0A7W4IEZ5-F1
#
_cell.length_a   1.000
_cell.length_b   1.000
_cell.length_c   1.000
_cell.angle_alpha   90.00
_cell.angle_beta   90.00
_cell.angle_gamma   90.00
#
_symmetry.space_group_name_H-M   'P 1'
#
loop_
_entity.id
_entity.type
_entity.pdbx_description
1 polymer ?
#
loop_
_entity_poly.entity_id
_entity_poly.type
_entity_poly.pdbx_seq_one_letter_code
_entity_poly.pdbx_strand_id
1 'polypeptide(L)'
;MPTILEPGAPNFSFPGNGTEGEASSGSSPSGTWVGDGTATDALSTLQSQSYGAAAISAATNDGINPATLAAFGQVESHFANVGNGTSSAQGVWQITQGTWDDTVSRYNLPYTEADRDDPTAQADVASHIISEYATAVSQSTGQPATSLQTYGAYMFGPSAGAAIASASNTDAPLSQFVSSTALKNNGMTGWTVGQYYQTMAQRMGSGASATVYNA
;
A
#
# COMPACT_ATOMS: atom_id res chain seq x y z
N MET A 1 -25.00 -12.26 15.44
CA MET A 1 -24.08 -12.35 14.30
C MET A 1 -24.49 -11.27 13.30
N PRO A 2 -23.82 -10.11 13.23
CA PRO A 2 -24.00 -9.23 12.09
C PRO A 2 -22.82 -9.40 11.14
N THR A 3 -23.09 -10.05 10.02
CA THR A 3 -22.30 -10.03 8.79
C THR A 3 -22.63 -8.74 8.04
N ILE A 4 -21.67 -7.80 7.99
CA ILE A 4 -21.70 -6.76 6.96
C ILE A 4 -20.87 -7.30 5.80
N LEU A 5 -21.58 -7.83 4.79
CA LEU A 5 -21.07 -7.94 3.44
C LEU A 5 -20.93 -6.51 2.91
N GLU A 6 -19.71 -6.06 2.65
CA GLU A 6 -19.51 -4.82 1.89
C GLU A 6 -19.91 -5.06 0.43
N PRO A 7 -20.93 -4.36 -0.09
CA PRO A 7 -21.31 -4.47 -1.49
C PRO A 7 -20.25 -3.77 -2.36
N GLY A 8 -19.57 -4.53 -3.22
CA GLY A 8 -18.74 -3.95 -4.28
C GLY A 8 -17.41 -4.63 -4.59
N ALA A 9 -17.05 -5.75 -3.96
CA ALA A 9 -15.83 -6.48 -4.31
C ALA A 9 -15.92 -7.03 -5.76
N PRO A 10 -15.08 -6.56 -6.70
CA PRO A 10 -15.03 -7.12 -8.04
C PRO A 10 -14.31 -8.48 -8.05
N ASN A 11 -14.82 -9.40 -8.86
CA ASN A 11 -14.19 -10.69 -9.15
C ASN A 11 -13.14 -10.49 -10.25
N PHE A 12 -11.87 -10.71 -9.95
CA PHE A 12 -10.80 -10.72 -10.95
C PHE A 12 -10.31 -12.14 -11.20
N SER A 13 -10.37 -12.56 -12.46
CA SER A 13 -9.83 -13.84 -12.93
C SER A 13 -8.44 -13.62 -13.51
N PHE A 14 -7.45 -14.34 -13.00
CA PHE A 14 -6.07 -14.33 -13.50
C PHE A 14 -5.74 -15.64 -14.21
N PRO A 15 -5.09 -15.62 -15.39
CA PRO A 15 -4.52 -16.83 -15.98
C PRO A 15 -3.24 -17.18 -15.23
N GLY A 16 -3.26 -18.32 -14.53
CA GLY A 16 -2.11 -18.82 -13.78
C GLY A 16 -0.98 -19.32 -14.68
N ASN A 17 0.25 -19.18 -14.20
CA ASN A 17 1.37 -19.98 -14.68
C ASN A 17 2.26 -20.34 -13.49
N GLY A 18 2.18 -21.60 -13.07
CA GLY A 18 3.00 -22.13 -11.99
C GLY A 18 4.45 -22.33 -12.40
N THR A 19 5.34 -22.40 -11.41
CA THR A 19 6.49 -23.30 -11.36
C THR A 19 6.95 -23.39 -9.90
N GLU A 20 6.99 -24.61 -9.39
CA GLU A 20 7.53 -24.99 -8.07
C GLU A 20 9.06 -24.94 -8.08
N GLY A 21 9.69 -24.63 -6.92
CA GLY A 21 11.14 -24.64 -6.81
C GLY A 21 11.67 -24.39 -5.39
N GLU A 22 11.71 -25.47 -4.61
CA GLU A 22 12.72 -25.88 -3.60
C GLU A 22 13.41 -24.85 -2.68
N ALA A 23 13.26 -25.09 -1.38
CA ALA A 23 13.95 -24.40 -0.28
C ALA A 23 15.44 -24.75 -0.19
N SER A 24 16.28 -23.74 0.08
CA SER A 24 17.59 -23.97 0.71
C SER A 24 17.98 -22.81 1.64
N SER A 25 18.71 -23.18 2.67
CA SER A 25 19.04 -22.47 3.89
C SER A 25 20.21 -21.48 3.77
N GLY A 26 20.11 -20.35 4.47
CA GLY A 26 21.25 -19.61 4.98
C GLY A 26 21.48 -18.20 4.40
N SER A 27 21.83 -17.30 5.33
CA SER A 27 22.45 -15.98 5.15
C SER A 27 21.53 -14.82 4.76
N SER A 28 21.47 -13.85 5.66
CA SER A 28 20.86 -12.52 5.48
C SER A 28 21.27 -11.90 4.14
N PRO A 29 20.34 -11.58 3.22
CA PRO A 29 20.68 -10.76 2.08
C PRO A 29 20.63 -9.29 2.50
N SER A 30 21.80 -8.69 2.71
CA SER A 30 21.96 -7.25 2.51
C SER A 30 21.86 -6.99 1.00
N GLY A 31 20.63 -6.97 0.48
CA GLY A 31 20.36 -6.56 -0.90
C GLY A 31 20.64 -5.07 -1.03
N THR A 32 21.78 -4.71 -1.62
CA THR A 32 22.04 -3.33 -2.04
C THR A 32 21.02 -2.99 -3.12
N TRP A 33 20.02 -2.17 -2.77
CA TRP A 33 19.09 -1.60 -3.74
C TRP A 33 19.87 -0.67 -4.67
N VAL A 34 19.84 -0.98 -5.97
CA VAL A 34 20.39 -0.15 -7.05
C VAL A 34 19.23 0.20 -8.01
N GLY A 35 18.19 0.82 -7.46
CA GLY A 35 17.21 1.63 -8.22
C GLY A 35 17.57 3.10 -8.07
N ASP A 36 16.78 4.04 -8.57
CA ASP A 36 17.07 5.49 -8.71
C ASP A 36 17.39 6.32 -7.44
N GLY A 37 17.80 5.66 -6.36
CA GLY A 37 18.89 6.09 -5.49
C GLY A 37 18.63 7.25 -4.57
N THR A 38 17.43 7.83 -4.54
CA THR A 38 17.12 8.81 -3.50
C THR A 38 16.69 8.03 -2.27
N ALA A 39 17.63 7.68 -1.41
CA ALA A 39 17.31 7.22 -0.06
C ALA A 39 16.36 8.26 0.56
N THR A 40 15.11 7.88 0.75
CA THR A 40 14.11 8.75 1.35
C THR A 40 14.27 8.69 2.87
N ASP A 41 13.93 9.77 3.57
CA ASP A 41 13.98 9.78 5.06
C ASP A 41 13.13 8.63 5.63
N ALA A 42 12.03 8.30 4.97
CA ALA A 42 11.17 7.17 5.30
C ALA A 42 11.89 5.81 5.12
N LEU A 43 12.60 5.59 4.00
CA LEU A 43 13.33 4.34 3.78
C LEU A 43 14.45 4.13 4.80
N SER A 44 15.20 5.19 5.13
CA SER A 44 16.21 5.12 6.19
C SER A 44 15.58 4.82 7.54
N THR A 45 14.39 5.36 7.82
CA THR A 45 13.67 5.10 9.07
C THR A 45 13.17 3.66 9.12
N LEU A 46 12.62 3.12 8.02
CA LEU A 46 12.22 1.72 7.91
C LEU A 46 13.41 0.79 8.15
N GLN A 47 14.56 1.08 7.52
CA GLN A 47 15.79 0.29 7.71
C GLN A 47 16.26 0.24 9.16
N SER A 48 16.00 1.30 9.93
CA SER A 48 16.38 1.35 11.35
C SER A 48 15.48 0.52 12.27
N GLN A 49 14.31 0.09 11.78
CA GLN A 49 13.40 -0.77 12.54
C GLN A 49 13.91 -2.21 12.63
N SER A 50 13.56 -2.91 13.71
CA SER A 50 13.96 -4.31 13.90
C SER A 50 13.43 -5.25 12.80
N TYR A 51 12.31 -4.89 12.17
CA TYR A 51 11.68 -5.61 11.07
C TYR A 51 12.05 -5.05 9.68
N GLY A 52 12.85 -3.98 9.62
CA GLY A 52 13.11 -3.22 8.40
C GLY A 52 13.72 -4.05 7.26
N ALA A 53 14.68 -4.92 7.59
CA ALA A 53 15.32 -5.79 6.60
C ALA A 53 14.32 -6.78 5.97
N ALA A 54 13.44 -7.37 6.79
CA ALA A 54 12.43 -8.30 6.30
C ALA A 54 11.36 -7.57 5.46
N ALA A 55 10.95 -6.38 5.89
CA ALA A 55 10.01 -5.55 5.14
C ALA A 55 10.55 -5.14 3.77
N ILE A 56 11.82 -4.75 3.69
CA ILE A 56 12.48 -4.45 2.41
C ILE A 56 12.54 -5.69 1.52
N SER A 57 12.88 -6.85 2.09
CA SER A 57 12.89 -8.10 1.33
C SER A 57 11.52 -8.44 0.75
N ALA A 58 10.45 -8.29 1.54
CA ALA A 58 9.08 -8.51 1.07
C ALA A 58 8.71 -7.59 -0.09
N ALA A 59 8.97 -6.28 0.06
CA ALA A 59 8.79 -5.31 -1.02
C ALA A 59 9.52 -5.71 -2.30
N THR A 60 10.79 -6.09 -2.19
CA THR A 60 11.57 -6.50 -3.37
C THR A 60 11.09 -7.80 -3.99
N ASN A 61 10.59 -8.76 -3.19
CA ASN A 61 10.05 -10.02 -3.70
C ASN A 61 8.79 -9.80 -4.54
N ASP A 62 7.97 -8.81 -4.16
CA ASP A 62 6.77 -8.39 -4.90
C ASP A 62 7.07 -7.39 -6.03
N GLY A 63 8.35 -7.08 -6.27
CA GLY A 63 8.78 -6.18 -7.32
C GLY A 63 8.46 -4.71 -7.07
N ILE A 64 8.05 -4.35 -5.85
CA ILE A 64 7.76 -2.96 -5.48
C ILE A 64 9.02 -2.25 -4.96
N ASN A 65 9.12 -0.95 -5.21
CA ASN A 65 10.18 -0.11 -4.68
C ASN A 65 10.05 -0.03 -3.14
N PRO A 66 11.09 -0.40 -2.36
CA PRO A 66 11.05 -0.32 -0.91
C PRO A 66 10.78 1.09 -0.36
N ALA A 67 11.11 2.14 -1.13
CA ALA A 67 10.76 3.51 -0.78
C ALA A 67 9.24 3.75 -0.75
N THR A 68 8.47 3.07 -1.62
CA THR A 68 7.00 3.09 -1.61
C THR A 68 6.47 2.49 -0.31
N LEU A 69 6.91 1.28 0.03
CA LEU A 69 6.51 0.60 1.26
C LEU A 69 6.86 1.45 2.50
N ALA A 70 8.05 2.03 2.52
CA ALA A 70 8.50 2.91 3.60
C ALA A 70 7.66 4.19 3.70
N ALA A 71 7.35 4.83 2.57
CA ALA A 71 6.50 6.02 2.54
C ALA A 71 5.10 5.74 3.10
N PHE A 72 4.54 4.56 2.82
CA PHE A 72 3.24 4.17 3.37
C PHE A 72 3.34 3.95 4.88
N GLY A 73 4.36 3.21 5.36
CA GLY A 73 4.57 3.01 6.80
C GLY A 73 4.77 4.33 7.57
N GLN A 74 5.43 5.31 6.95
CA GLN A 74 5.57 6.66 7.49
C GLN A 74 4.20 7.36 7.63
N VAL A 75 3.36 7.34 6.59
CA VAL A 75 2.06 8.02 6.62
C VAL A 75 1.06 7.32 7.55
N GLU A 76 1.01 6.00 7.51
CA GLU A 76 0.00 5.20 8.22
C GLU A 76 0.21 5.18 9.73
N SER A 77 1.46 5.05 10.18
CA SER A 77 1.73 4.84 11.61
C SER A 77 2.99 5.51 12.13
N HIS A 78 3.76 6.20 11.28
CA HIS A 78 5.12 6.62 11.61
C HIS A 78 5.97 5.42 12.08
N PHE A 79 5.83 4.28 11.39
CA PHE A 79 6.49 3.01 11.70
C PHE A 79 6.10 2.35 13.04
N ALA A 80 5.02 2.82 13.66
CA ALA A 80 4.52 2.26 14.91
C ALA A 80 3.62 1.03 14.66
N ASN A 81 3.88 -0.06 15.36
CA ASN A 81 3.03 -1.24 15.34
C ASN A 81 1.86 -1.08 16.32
N VAL A 82 0.77 -0.44 15.88
CA VAL A 82 -0.35 -0.06 16.74
C VAL A 82 -1.69 -0.40 16.10
N GLY A 83 -2.72 -0.58 16.93
CA GLY A 83 -4.11 -0.68 16.47
C GLY A 83 -4.81 0.66 16.46
N ASN A 84 -5.82 0.80 15.59
CA ASN A 84 -6.69 1.96 15.57
C ASN A 84 -7.88 1.76 16.53
N GLY A 85 -8.16 2.75 17.39
CA GLY A 85 -9.26 2.66 18.36
C GLY A 85 -10.68 2.78 17.76
N THR A 86 -10.81 3.12 16.48
CA THR A 86 -12.08 3.43 15.82
C THR A 86 -12.35 2.60 14.56
N SER A 87 -11.38 1.81 14.11
CA SER A 87 -11.50 0.91 12.95
C SER A 87 -10.77 -0.40 13.22
N SER A 88 -10.85 -1.36 12.30
CA SER A 88 -10.08 -2.60 12.40
C SER A 88 -8.64 -2.46 11.92
N ALA A 89 -8.19 -1.26 11.50
CA ALA A 89 -6.82 -1.04 11.04
C ALA A 89 -5.79 -1.40 12.13
N GLN A 90 -4.80 -2.19 11.75
CA GLN A 90 -3.80 -2.74 12.67
C GLN A 90 -2.41 -2.72 12.02
N GLY A 91 -1.39 -2.54 12.85
CA GLY A 91 0.00 -2.71 12.45
C GLY A 91 0.62 -1.51 11.75
N VAL A 92 1.84 -1.68 11.28
CA VAL A 92 2.67 -0.59 10.75
C VAL A 92 2.04 0.06 9.50
N TRP A 93 1.36 -0.73 8.66
CA TRP A 93 0.70 -0.24 7.45
C TRP A 93 -0.82 -0.12 7.59
N GLN A 94 -1.34 -0.20 8.83
CA GLN A 94 -2.76 0.02 9.17
C GLN A 94 -3.73 -0.77 8.28
N ILE A 95 -3.40 -2.02 7.96
CA ILE A 95 -4.25 -2.88 7.11
C ILE A 95 -5.51 -3.27 7.90
N THR A 96 -6.69 -3.04 7.33
CA THR A 96 -7.97 -3.44 7.93
C THR A 96 -8.15 -4.96 7.90
N GLN A 97 -9.03 -5.49 8.74
CA GLN A 97 -9.27 -6.94 8.79
C GLN A 97 -9.75 -7.50 7.45
N GLY A 98 -10.72 -6.83 6.81
CA GLY A 98 -11.26 -7.28 5.53
C GLY A 98 -10.21 -7.32 4.42
N THR A 99 -9.37 -6.29 4.34
CA THR A 99 -8.28 -6.23 3.35
C THR A 99 -7.22 -7.31 3.62
N TRP A 100 -6.89 -7.54 4.90
CA TRP A 100 -5.97 -8.60 5.29
C TRP A 100 -6.49 -9.98 4.87
N ASP A 101 -7.72 -10.32 5.27
CA ASP A 101 -8.32 -11.62 5.01
C ASP A 101 -8.44 -11.89 3.50
N ASP A 102 -8.86 -10.88 2.74
CA ASP A 102 -8.94 -10.94 1.27
C ASP A 102 -7.56 -11.15 0.63
N THR A 103 -6.55 -10.38 1.04
CA THR A 103 -5.19 -10.49 0.47
C THR A 103 -4.56 -11.84 0.80
N VAL A 104 -4.61 -12.25 2.07
CA VAL A 104 -4.08 -13.54 2.53
C VAL A 104 -4.75 -14.70 1.79
N SER A 105 -6.07 -14.66 1.64
CA SER A 105 -6.79 -15.70 0.91
C SER A 105 -6.48 -15.69 -0.58
N ARG A 106 -6.38 -14.51 -1.20
CA ARG A 106 -6.17 -14.35 -2.65
C ARG A 106 -4.79 -14.81 -3.09
N TYR A 107 -3.76 -14.46 -2.31
CA TYR A 107 -2.37 -14.83 -2.58
C TYR A 107 -1.94 -16.13 -1.87
N ASN A 108 -2.86 -16.79 -1.15
CA ASN A 108 -2.61 -18.01 -0.40
C ASN A 108 -1.40 -17.87 0.54
N LEU A 109 -1.36 -16.75 1.28
CA LEU A 109 -0.28 -16.44 2.21
C LEU A 109 -0.43 -17.26 3.49
N PRO A 110 0.68 -17.62 4.17
CA PRO A 110 0.65 -18.50 5.33
C PRO A 110 0.28 -17.76 6.64
N TYR A 111 -0.54 -16.72 6.55
CA TYR A 111 -0.88 -15.85 7.67
C TYR A 111 -2.33 -16.03 8.11
N THR A 112 -2.59 -15.63 9.35
CA THR A 112 -3.90 -15.65 9.98
C THR A 112 -4.21 -14.29 10.60
N GLU A 113 -5.40 -14.15 11.20
CA GLU A 113 -5.75 -12.93 11.94
C GLU A 113 -4.77 -12.65 13.10
N ALA A 114 -4.17 -13.70 13.69
CA ALA A 114 -3.23 -13.56 14.78
C ALA A 114 -1.89 -12.93 14.38
N ASP A 115 -1.58 -12.87 13.08
CA ASP A 115 -0.32 -12.34 12.56
C ASP A 115 -0.44 -10.86 12.16
N ARG A 116 -1.63 -10.25 12.35
CA ARG A 116 -1.91 -8.86 11.95
C ARG A 116 -1.11 -7.83 12.72
N ASP A 117 -0.57 -8.16 13.88
CA ASP A 117 0.34 -7.33 14.64
C ASP A 117 1.81 -7.76 14.50
N ASP A 118 2.15 -8.72 13.64
CA ASP A 118 3.54 -8.97 13.25
C ASP A 118 3.95 -7.98 12.15
N PRO A 119 4.91 -7.07 12.40
CA PRO A 119 5.38 -6.12 11.39
C PRO A 119 5.96 -6.78 10.14
N THR A 120 6.49 -7.99 10.24
CA THR A 120 7.04 -8.71 9.08
C THR A 120 5.93 -9.23 8.18
N ALA A 121 4.91 -9.87 8.77
CA ALA A 121 3.74 -10.33 8.03
C ALA A 121 2.95 -9.15 7.43
N GLN A 122 2.82 -8.06 8.19
CA GLN A 122 2.24 -6.80 7.71
C GLN A 122 2.98 -6.22 6.51
N ALA A 123 4.31 -6.28 6.48
CA ALA A 123 5.09 -5.79 5.35
C ALA A 123 4.84 -6.62 4.08
N ASP A 124 4.74 -7.94 4.23
CA ASP A 124 4.47 -8.88 3.14
C ASP A 124 3.07 -8.66 2.55
N VAL A 125 2.05 -8.64 3.41
CA VAL A 125 0.67 -8.36 2.99
C VAL A 125 0.53 -6.95 2.39
N ALA A 126 1.18 -5.93 2.97
CA ALA A 126 1.20 -4.58 2.42
C ALA A 126 1.84 -4.54 1.03
N SER A 127 2.90 -5.32 0.80
CA SER A 127 3.61 -5.36 -0.49
C SER A 127 2.70 -5.90 -1.60
N HIS A 128 1.95 -6.97 -1.33
CA HIS A 128 0.96 -7.50 -2.26
C HIS A 128 -0.16 -6.50 -2.57
N ILE A 129 -0.69 -5.82 -1.54
CA ILE A 129 -1.73 -4.79 -1.72
C ILE A 129 -1.21 -3.64 -2.58
N ILE A 130 -0.02 -3.13 -2.27
CA ILE A 130 0.61 -2.01 -3.01
C ILE A 130 0.83 -2.39 -4.47
N SER A 131 1.33 -3.60 -4.73
CA SER A 131 1.53 -4.12 -6.09
C SER A 131 0.22 -4.17 -6.87
N GLU A 132 -0.84 -4.77 -6.30
CA GLU A 132 -2.15 -4.82 -6.94
C GLU A 132 -2.70 -3.42 -7.25
N TYR A 133 -2.60 -2.50 -6.29
CA TYR A 133 -3.17 -1.16 -6.42
C TYR A 133 -2.39 -0.31 -7.41
N ALA A 134 -1.05 -0.43 -7.43
CA ALA A 134 -0.21 0.21 -8.43
C ALA A 134 -0.52 -0.31 -9.85
N THR A 135 -0.87 -1.59 -9.98
CA THR A 135 -1.32 -2.15 -11.26
C THR A 135 -2.60 -1.49 -11.74
N ALA A 136 -3.62 -1.38 -10.89
CA ALA A 136 -4.88 -0.73 -11.23
C ALA A 136 -4.68 0.76 -11.62
N VAL A 137 -3.85 1.48 -10.86
CA VAL A 137 -3.49 2.88 -11.16
C VAL A 137 -2.74 2.99 -12.47
N SER A 138 -1.78 2.11 -12.74
CA SER A 138 -0.99 2.14 -13.97
C SER A 138 -1.85 1.87 -15.20
N GLN A 139 -2.78 0.91 -15.10
CA GLN A 139 -3.74 0.61 -16.16
C GLN A 139 -4.68 1.79 -16.44
N SER A 140 -5.14 2.48 -15.39
CA SER A 140 -6.07 3.60 -15.55
C SER A 140 -5.40 4.85 -16.12
N THR A 141 -4.15 5.11 -15.74
CA THR A 141 -3.40 6.31 -16.18
C THR A 141 -2.62 6.08 -17.48
N GLY A 142 -2.35 4.82 -17.84
CA GLY A 142 -1.48 4.46 -18.96
C GLY A 142 0.00 4.80 -18.73
N GLN A 143 0.40 5.03 -17.47
CA GLN A 143 1.75 5.38 -17.05
C GLN A 143 2.16 4.54 -15.83
N PRO A 144 3.46 4.36 -15.53
CA PRO A 144 3.88 3.74 -14.28
C PRO A 144 3.32 4.50 -13.07
N ALA A 145 2.63 3.80 -12.17
CA ALA A 145 2.09 4.39 -10.96
C ALA A 145 3.20 4.91 -10.03
N THR A 146 2.99 6.10 -9.50
CA THR A 146 3.81 6.64 -8.40
C THR A 146 3.28 6.17 -7.05
N SER A 147 4.12 6.25 -6.01
CA SER A 147 3.73 5.99 -4.62
C SER A 147 2.53 6.84 -4.21
N LEU A 148 2.56 8.14 -4.54
CA LEU A 148 1.49 9.07 -4.20
C LEU A 148 0.14 8.72 -4.86
N GLN A 149 0.16 8.34 -6.14
CA GLN A 149 -1.07 7.90 -6.82
C GLN A 149 -1.58 6.57 -6.26
N THR A 150 -0.67 5.64 -5.99
CA THR A 150 -0.99 4.32 -5.40
C THR A 150 -1.56 4.48 -3.98
N TYR A 151 -1.09 5.48 -3.23
CA TYR A 151 -1.63 5.77 -1.90
C TYR A 151 -3.10 6.18 -1.94
N GLY A 152 -3.56 6.81 -3.03
CA GLY A 152 -4.99 7.07 -3.25
C GLY A 152 -5.82 5.80 -3.32
N ALA A 153 -5.27 4.76 -3.98
CA ALA A 153 -5.89 3.45 -4.02
C ALA A 153 -5.81 2.72 -2.68
N TYR A 154 -4.72 2.89 -1.94
CA TYR A 154 -4.55 2.31 -0.61
C TYR A 154 -5.59 2.84 0.39
N MET A 155 -5.85 4.15 0.36
CA MET A 155 -6.72 4.82 1.31
C MET A 155 -8.20 4.75 0.95
N PHE A 156 -8.54 4.71 -0.35
CA PHE A 156 -9.93 4.77 -0.82
C PHE A 156 -10.39 3.54 -1.61
N GLY A 157 -9.51 2.55 -1.78
CA GLY A 157 -9.73 1.39 -2.62
C GLY A 157 -9.28 1.61 -4.07
N PRO A 158 -9.02 0.51 -4.81
CA PRO A 158 -8.33 0.55 -6.10
C PRO A 158 -9.08 1.34 -7.19
N SER A 159 -10.41 1.23 -7.24
CA SER A 159 -11.23 1.94 -8.23
C SER A 159 -11.22 3.46 -8.02
N ALA A 160 -11.48 3.92 -6.80
CA ALA A 160 -11.48 5.34 -6.48
C ALA A 160 -10.09 5.95 -6.62
N GLY A 161 -9.04 5.25 -6.16
CA GLY A 161 -7.66 5.68 -6.33
C GLY A 161 -7.25 5.81 -7.79
N ALA A 162 -7.58 4.83 -8.62
CA ALA A 162 -7.32 4.88 -10.07
C ALA A 162 -8.05 6.05 -10.76
N ALA A 163 -9.30 6.31 -10.36
CA ALA A 163 -10.07 7.44 -10.88
C ALA A 163 -9.46 8.79 -10.46
N ILE A 164 -9.03 8.94 -9.20
CA ILE A 164 -8.31 10.13 -8.71
C ILE A 164 -6.97 10.28 -9.44
N ALA A 165 -6.24 9.19 -9.69
CA ALA A 165 -4.98 9.19 -10.44
C ALA A 165 -5.14 9.64 -11.89
N SER A 166 -6.30 9.38 -12.48
CA SER A 166 -6.61 9.75 -13.86
C SER A 166 -7.25 11.13 -13.99
N ALA A 167 -7.57 11.79 -12.87
CA ALA A 167 -8.20 13.10 -12.87
C ALA A 167 -7.19 14.18 -13.32
N SER A 168 -7.47 14.80 -14.47
CA SER A 168 -6.64 15.88 -15.01
C SER A 168 -6.90 17.25 -14.36
N ASN A 169 -8.07 17.43 -13.74
CA ASN A 169 -8.45 18.67 -13.05
C ASN A 169 -8.14 18.57 -11.56
N THR A 170 -7.09 19.27 -11.11
CA THR A 170 -6.70 19.32 -9.69
C THR A 170 -7.69 20.07 -8.80
N ASP A 171 -8.54 20.93 -9.37
CA ASP A 171 -9.58 21.66 -8.62
C ASP A 171 -10.87 20.84 -8.47
N ALA A 172 -10.95 19.66 -9.11
CA ALA A 172 -12.10 18.78 -8.95
C ALA A 172 -12.24 18.35 -7.47
N PRO A 173 -13.45 18.43 -6.89
CA PRO A 173 -13.68 17.97 -5.54
C PRO A 173 -13.54 16.44 -5.46
N LEU A 174 -12.87 15.93 -4.42
CA LEU A 174 -12.69 14.49 -4.20
C LEU A 174 -14.01 13.74 -4.10
N SER A 175 -15.09 14.42 -3.71
CA SER A 175 -16.43 13.85 -3.62
C SER A 175 -17.00 13.39 -4.97
N GLN A 176 -16.34 13.71 -6.09
CA GLN A 176 -16.67 13.10 -7.39
C GLN A 176 -16.23 11.63 -7.48
N PHE A 177 -15.23 11.22 -6.68
CA PHE A 177 -14.60 9.90 -6.75
C PHE A 177 -14.80 9.08 -5.47
N VAL A 178 -14.92 9.76 -4.34
CA VAL A 178 -14.95 9.15 -3.00
C VAL A 178 -16.26 9.50 -2.29
N SER A 179 -16.83 8.54 -1.57
CA SER A 179 -18.05 8.77 -0.79
C SER A 179 -17.83 9.83 0.30
N SER A 180 -18.89 10.57 0.63
CA SER A 180 -18.85 11.58 1.70
C SER A 180 -18.48 10.99 3.06
N THR A 181 -18.89 9.75 3.34
CA THR A 181 -18.53 9.02 4.57
C THR A 181 -17.03 8.75 4.62
N ALA A 182 -16.43 8.23 3.55
CA ALA A 182 -15.00 7.96 3.51
C ALA A 182 -14.18 9.26 3.61
N LEU A 183 -14.60 10.33 2.94
CA LEU A 183 -13.96 11.64 3.07
C LEU A 183 -14.04 12.18 4.50
N LYS A 184 -15.21 12.07 5.14
CA LYS A 184 -15.39 12.50 6.53
C LYS A 184 -14.48 11.72 7.49
N ASN A 185 -14.44 10.39 7.35
CA ASN A 185 -13.63 9.52 8.21
C ASN A 185 -12.13 9.81 8.09
N ASN A 186 -11.69 10.27 6.91
CA ASN A 186 -10.30 10.65 6.64
C ASN A 186 -10.01 12.14 6.87
N GLY A 187 -10.98 12.94 7.35
CA GLY A 187 -10.81 14.39 7.58
C GLY A 187 -10.67 15.22 6.30
N MET A 188 -11.15 14.71 5.16
CA MET A 188 -10.99 15.31 3.82
C MET A 188 -12.29 15.89 3.26
N THR A 189 -13.25 16.22 4.13
CA THR A 189 -14.49 16.87 3.71
C THR A 189 -14.19 18.17 2.97
N GLY A 190 -14.67 18.28 1.73
CA GLY A 190 -14.50 19.47 0.89
C GLY A 190 -13.13 19.59 0.21
N TRP A 191 -12.28 18.58 0.30
CA TRP A 191 -10.98 18.61 -0.37
C TRP A 191 -11.09 18.44 -1.89
N THR A 192 -10.15 19.06 -2.61
CA THR A 192 -9.92 18.82 -4.04
C THR A 192 -8.87 17.73 -4.27
N VAL A 193 -8.80 17.21 -5.49
CA VAL A 193 -7.73 16.29 -5.95
C VAL A 193 -6.35 16.89 -5.71
N GLY A 194 -6.15 18.18 -6.02
CA GLY A 194 -4.88 18.88 -5.80
C GLY A 194 -4.52 19.00 -4.31
N GLN A 195 -5.49 19.32 -3.45
CA GLN A 195 -5.26 19.40 -2.01
C GLN A 195 -4.88 18.04 -1.41
N TYR A 196 -5.52 16.97 -1.88
CA TYR A 196 -5.15 15.60 -1.51
C TYR A 196 -3.68 15.32 -1.86
N TYR A 197 -3.31 15.51 -3.14
CA TYR A 197 -1.94 15.21 -3.58
C TYR A 197 -0.89 16.06 -2.88
N GLN A 198 -1.14 17.36 -2.72
CA GLN A 198 -0.22 18.25 -2.01
C GLN A 198 -0.02 17.78 -0.56
N THR A 199 -1.10 17.45 0.14
CA THR A 199 -1.02 17.05 1.55
C THR A 199 -0.32 15.70 1.70
N MET A 200 -0.64 14.72 0.86
CA MET A 200 -0.02 13.39 0.95
C MET A 200 1.43 13.41 0.49
N ALA A 201 1.79 14.20 -0.52
CA ALA A 201 3.18 14.39 -0.91
C ALA A 201 4.02 14.94 0.25
N GLN A 202 3.49 15.90 1.03
CA GLN A 202 4.17 16.43 2.21
C GLN A 202 4.37 15.38 3.30
N ARG A 203 3.40 14.49 3.52
CA ARG A 203 3.49 13.43 4.53
C ARG A 203 4.43 12.29 4.11
N MET A 204 4.44 11.94 2.83
CA MET A 204 5.28 10.90 2.25
C MET A 204 6.74 11.36 2.03
N GLY A 205 6.97 12.67 1.95
CA GLY A 205 8.28 13.24 1.64
C GLY A 205 8.76 12.85 0.25
N SER A 206 10.07 12.61 0.10
CA SER A 206 10.68 12.24 -1.19
C SER A 206 10.18 10.91 -1.76
N GLY A 207 9.54 10.06 -0.95
CA GLY A 207 8.93 8.81 -1.41
C GLY A 207 7.69 9.02 -2.29
N ALA A 208 7.05 10.19 -2.24
CA ALA A 208 5.81 10.46 -2.97
C ALA A 208 5.94 10.25 -4.49
N SER A 209 7.08 10.67 -5.07
CA SER A 209 7.32 10.62 -6.52
C SER A 209 7.97 9.33 -7.00
N ALA A 210 8.36 8.42 -6.09
CA ALA A 210 8.96 7.15 -6.48
C ALA A 210 7.96 6.32 -7.29
N THR A 211 8.41 5.72 -8.40
CA THR A 211 7.60 4.73 -9.12
C THR A 211 7.48 3.48 -8.27
N VAL A 212 6.28 2.88 -8.27
CA VAL A 212 6.05 1.67 -7.46
C VAL A 212 6.80 0.49 -8.04
N TYR A 213 6.77 0.31 -9.35
CA TYR A 213 7.58 -0.69 -10.03
C TYR A 213 8.91 -0.09 -10.47
N ASN A 214 9.98 -0.89 -10.40
CA ASN A 214 11.22 -0.55 -11.06
C ASN A 214 11.06 -0.76 -12.57
N ALA A 215 11.64 0.12 -13.38
CA ALA A 215 11.73 -0.02 -14.83
C ALA A 215 12.82 -1.02 -15.24
#